data_AF-A0A522W9P0-F1
#
_entry.id   AF-A0A522W9P0-F1
#
_cell.length_a   1.000
_cell.length_b   1.000
_cell.length_c   1.000
_cell.angle_alpha   90.00
_cell.angle_beta   90.00
_cell.angle_gamma   90.00
#
_symmetry.space_group_name_H-M   'P 1'
#
loop_
_entity.id
_entity.type
_entity.pdbx_description
1 polymer ?
#
loop_
_entity_poly.entity_id
_entity_poly.type
_entity_poly.pdbx_seq_one_letter_code
_entity_poly.pdbx_strand_id
1 'polypeptide(L)'
;MSVPEWDDSYRIGLPVFDNEHKELMSRIGSVFRAVEAGEATSEVVSLIDDLLERFFRHIAWEEKWMECLITPAGVEHRNLHKSGHRELISRTALLRERFAQGGDGRAGLEDLAFLLTLSELIQLDYEMVGLLRREGYLSGEDAGVVLPPEPSQPSAGSFNTKSPECLGVERESFAKTD
;
A
#
# COMPACT_ATOMS: atom_id res chain seq x y z
N MET A 1 5.66 -21.12 10.89
CA MET A 1 4.95 -19.92 10.44
C MET A 1 4.41 -20.21 9.05
N SER A 2 3.30 -19.60 8.62
CA SER A 2 2.90 -19.70 7.21
C SER A 2 3.48 -18.51 6.46
N VAL A 3 4.19 -18.78 5.37
CA VAL A 3 4.57 -17.74 4.42
C VAL A 3 3.28 -17.14 3.84
N PRO A 4 3.11 -15.81 3.81
CA PRO A 4 1.98 -15.21 3.12
C PRO A 4 2.10 -15.48 1.61
N GLU A 5 1.05 -16.05 1.04
CA GLU A 5 0.93 -16.33 -0.39
C GLU A 5 -0.26 -15.55 -0.96
N TRP A 6 -0.16 -15.15 -2.22
CA TRP A 6 -1.27 -14.49 -2.90
C TRP A 6 -2.44 -15.45 -3.07
N ASP A 7 -3.61 -15.03 -2.60
CA ASP A 7 -4.89 -15.64 -2.90
C ASP A 7 -5.74 -14.66 -3.71
N ASP A 8 -6.53 -15.18 -4.65
CA ASP A 8 -7.36 -14.36 -5.54
C ASP A 8 -8.47 -13.60 -4.82
N SER A 9 -8.78 -13.94 -3.57
CA SER A 9 -9.66 -13.16 -2.68
C SER A 9 -9.08 -11.82 -2.25
N TYR A 10 -7.76 -11.61 -2.38
CA TYR A 10 -7.11 -10.34 -2.09
C TYR A 10 -7.20 -9.32 -3.23
N ARG A 11 -7.73 -9.73 -4.39
CA ARG A 11 -7.88 -8.87 -5.56
C ARG A 11 -8.79 -7.68 -5.25
N ILE A 12 -8.27 -6.46 -5.40
CA ILE A 12 -9.04 -5.21 -5.26
C ILE A 12 -9.64 -4.74 -6.60
N GLY A 13 -9.18 -5.34 -7.70
CA GLY A 13 -9.72 -5.12 -9.04
C GLY A 13 -9.06 -3.98 -9.80
N LEU A 14 -7.91 -3.48 -9.33
CA LEU A 14 -7.05 -2.58 -10.07
C LEU A 14 -5.78 -3.35 -10.45
N PRO A 15 -5.62 -3.82 -11.71
CA PRO A 15 -4.56 -4.76 -12.08
C PRO A 15 -3.14 -4.33 -11.72
N VAL A 16 -2.90 -3.02 -11.67
CA VAL A 16 -1.59 -2.50 -11.27
C VAL A 16 -1.37 -2.66 -9.77
N PHE A 17 -2.30 -2.23 -8.91
CA PHE A 17 -2.20 -2.47 -7.46
C PHE A 17 -2.21 -3.97 -7.12
N ASP A 18 -3.05 -4.76 -7.79
CA ASP A 18 -3.07 -6.23 -7.59
C ASP A 18 -1.71 -6.86 -7.90
N ASN A 19 -0.96 -6.33 -8.87
CA ASN A 19 0.40 -6.79 -9.17
C ASN A 19 1.41 -6.31 -8.13
N GLU A 20 1.27 -5.08 -7.61
CA GLU A 20 2.12 -4.57 -6.52
C GLU A 20 1.93 -5.38 -5.25
N HIS A 21 0.69 -5.71 -4.89
CA HIS A 21 0.41 -6.55 -3.73
C HIS A 21 1.02 -7.95 -3.85
N LYS A 22 0.96 -8.57 -5.03
CA LYS A 22 1.63 -9.86 -5.29
C LYS A 22 3.15 -9.76 -5.11
N GLU A 23 3.75 -8.69 -5.63
CA GLU A 23 5.19 -8.46 -5.48
C GLU A 23 5.56 -8.31 -4.00
N LEU A 24 4.80 -7.51 -3.25
CA LEU A 24 4.97 -7.33 -1.81
C LEU A 24 4.84 -8.64 -1.05
N MET A 25 3.80 -9.44 -1.30
CA MET A 25 3.63 -10.77 -0.70
C MET A 25 4.81 -11.69 -1.00
N SER A 26 5.29 -11.70 -2.25
CA SER A 26 6.47 -12.48 -2.65
C SER A 26 7.73 -12.05 -1.88
N ARG A 27 7.96 -10.74 -1.71
CA ARG A 27 9.12 -10.20 -0.98
C ARG A 27 9.05 -10.56 0.51
N ILE A 28 7.89 -10.43 1.14
CA ILE A 28 7.68 -10.89 2.53
C ILE A 28 8.02 -12.37 2.64
N GLY A 29 7.52 -13.19 1.71
CA GLY A 29 7.81 -14.62 1.70
C GLY A 29 9.30 -14.93 1.59
N SER A 30 10.08 -14.10 0.89
CA SER A 30 11.55 -14.22 0.87
C SER A 30 12.17 -13.92 2.22
N VAL A 31 11.71 -12.88 2.94
CA VAL A 31 12.18 -12.60 4.31
C VAL A 31 11.86 -13.78 5.24
N PHE A 32 10.64 -14.32 5.20
CA PHE A 32 10.26 -15.48 6.01
C PHE A 32 11.16 -16.68 5.74
N ARG A 33 11.35 -17.04 4.47
CA ARG A 33 12.21 -18.18 4.08
C ARG A 33 13.66 -17.99 4.53
N ALA A 34 14.22 -16.80 4.39
CA ALA A 34 15.60 -16.53 4.83
C ALA A 34 15.75 -16.70 6.34
N VAL A 35 14.77 -16.24 7.12
CA VAL A 35 14.78 -16.38 8.59
C VAL A 35 14.56 -17.84 9.02
N GLU A 36 13.69 -18.58 8.33
CA GLU A 36 13.47 -20.01 8.60
C GLU A 36 14.69 -20.87 8.23
N ALA A 37 15.37 -20.54 7.13
CA ALA A 37 16.60 -21.20 6.70
C ALA A 37 17.82 -20.87 7.58
N GLY A 38 17.71 -19.86 8.45
CA GLY A 38 18.82 -19.42 9.30
C GLY A 38 19.92 -18.71 8.52
N GLU A 39 19.54 -17.96 7.47
CA GLU A 39 20.46 -17.18 6.66
C GLU A 39 21.20 -16.12 7.50
N ALA A 40 22.32 -15.63 6.95
CA ALA A 40 23.10 -14.60 7.61
C ALA A 40 22.27 -13.34 7.88
N THR A 41 22.48 -12.70 9.04
CA THR A 41 21.78 -11.46 9.43
C THR A 41 21.82 -10.38 8.33
N SER A 42 22.95 -10.23 7.64
CA SER A 42 23.10 -9.26 6.55
C SER A 42 22.15 -9.53 5.38
N GLU A 43 21.90 -10.80 5.07
CA GLU A 43 20.98 -11.21 3.99
C GLU A 43 19.54 -10.87 4.37
N VAL A 44 19.12 -11.26 5.58
CA VAL A 44 17.79 -10.94 6.10
C VAL A 44 17.54 -9.44 6.14
N VAL A 45 18.51 -8.66 6.62
CA VAL A 45 18.43 -7.20 6.65
C VAL A 45 18.29 -6.61 5.24
N SER A 46 19.08 -7.10 4.27
CA SER A 46 18.98 -6.65 2.88
C SER A 46 17.59 -6.91 2.29
N LEU A 47 17.00 -8.08 2.55
CA LEU A 47 15.65 -8.40 2.08
C LEU A 47 14.57 -7.51 2.72
N ILE A 48 14.76 -7.10 3.99
CA ILE A 48 13.85 -6.17 4.65
C ILE A 48 14.03 -4.74 4.12
N ASP A 49 15.26 -4.32 3.83
CA ASP A 49 15.54 -3.01 3.22
C ASP A 49 14.87 -2.92 1.82
N ASP A 50 14.96 -3.97 1.00
CA ASP A 50 14.27 -4.09 -0.28
C ASP A 50 12.73 -4.06 -0.14
N LEU A 51 12.19 -4.70 0.91
CA LEU A 51 10.76 -4.70 1.20
C LEU A 51 10.27 -3.30 1.60
N LEU A 52 11.02 -2.60 2.45
CA LEU A 52 10.73 -1.21 2.85
C LEU A 52 10.69 -0.29 1.63
N GLU A 53 11.68 -0.39 0.75
CA GLU A 53 11.73 0.40 -0.48
C GLU A 53 10.47 0.18 -1.32
N ARG A 54 10.01 -1.08 -1.41
CA ARG A 54 8.79 -1.40 -2.16
C ARG A 54 7.53 -0.84 -1.51
N PHE A 55 7.40 -0.93 -0.18
CA PHE A 55 6.27 -0.32 0.53
C PHE A 55 6.21 1.18 0.30
N PHE A 56 7.33 1.90 0.38
CA PHE A 56 7.31 3.35 0.18
C PHE A 56 6.78 3.75 -1.20
N ARG A 57 7.12 3.00 -2.25
CA ARG A 57 6.62 3.27 -3.60
C ARG A 57 5.13 2.96 -3.73
N HIS A 58 4.70 1.80 -3.21
CA HIS A 58 3.30 1.38 -3.19
C HIS A 58 2.41 2.40 -2.47
N ILE A 59 2.79 2.75 -1.24
CA ILE A 59 2.12 3.74 -0.39
C ILE A 59 2.04 5.11 -1.07
N ALA A 60 3.14 5.57 -1.69
CA ALA A 60 3.14 6.86 -2.37
C ALA A 60 2.11 6.90 -3.52
N TRP A 61 1.88 5.76 -4.16
CA TRP A 61 0.86 5.66 -5.20
C TRP A 61 -0.55 5.72 -4.60
N GLU A 62 -0.87 4.90 -3.60
CA GLU A 62 -2.17 4.91 -2.92
C GLU A 62 -2.50 6.30 -2.37
N GLU A 63 -1.53 6.94 -1.70
CA GLU A 63 -1.75 8.27 -1.13
C GLU A 63 -2.11 9.31 -2.17
N LYS A 64 -1.54 9.23 -3.38
CA LYS A 64 -1.88 10.11 -4.50
C LYS A 64 -3.32 9.89 -4.98
N TRP A 65 -3.82 8.67 -4.93
CA TRP A 65 -5.22 8.38 -5.24
C TRP A 65 -6.17 8.82 -4.12
N MET A 66 -5.76 8.62 -2.86
CA MET A 66 -6.54 9.06 -1.70
C MET A 66 -6.67 10.59 -1.61
N GLU A 67 -5.79 11.36 -2.23
CA GLU A 67 -5.95 12.82 -2.36
C GLU A 67 -7.20 13.21 -3.14
N CYS A 68 -7.72 12.32 -4.00
CA CYS A 68 -8.95 12.52 -4.75
C CYS A 68 -10.21 12.41 -3.89
N LEU A 69 -10.13 11.71 -2.76
CA LEU A 69 -11.26 11.48 -1.87
C LEU A 69 -11.54 12.75 -1.04
N ILE A 70 -12.57 13.51 -1.42
CA ILE A 70 -12.88 14.80 -0.77
C ILE A 70 -14.18 14.77 0.06
N THR A 71 -14.98 13.70 -0.05
CA THR A 71 -16.17 13.57 0.81
C THR A 71 -15.75 13.34 2.27
N PRO A 72 -16.62 13.64 3.26
CA PRO A 72 -16.29 13.36 4.67
C PRO A 72 -15.83 11.91 4.92
N ALA A 73 -16.51 10.93 4.32
CA ALA A 73 -16.14 9.52 4.40
C ALA A 73 -14.79 9.24 3.73
N GLY A 74 -14.53 9.86 2.57
CA GLY A 74 -13.25 9.78 1.88
C GLY A 74 -12.09 10.36 2.69
N VAL A 75 -12.30 11.50 3.35
CA VAL A 75 -11.30 12.14 4.22
C VAL A 75 -11.02 11.30 5.46
N GLU A 76 -12.06 10.72 6.08
CA GLU A 76 -11.93 9.82 7.22
C GLU A 76 -11.11 8.59 6.85
N HIS A 77 -11.46 7.93 5.74
CA HIS A 77 -10.74 6.78 5.21
C HIS A 77 -9.26 7.13 4.93
N ARG A 78 -8.98 8.24 4.23
CA ARG A 78 -7.60 8.68 3.97
C ARG A 78 -6.78 8.84 5.26
N ASN A 79 -7.36 9.41 6.31
CA ASN A 79 -6.65 9.62 7.57
C ASN A 79 -6.33 8.29 8.26
N LEU A 80 -7.29 7.36 8.27
CA LEU A 80 -7.10 6.02 8.81
C LEU A 80 -6.01 5.27 8.03
N HIS A 81 -6.12 5.25 6.70
CA HIS A 81 -5.20 4.53 5.82
C HIS A 81 -3.77 5.08 5.91
N LYS A 82 -3.59 6.41 5.91
CA LYS A 82 -2.26 7.02 6.17
C LYS A 82 -1.72 6.71 7.57
N SER A 83 -2.57 6.45 8.57
CA SER A 83 -2.11 6.03 9.89
C SER A 83 -1.55 4.61 9.84
N GLY A 84 -2.24 3.71 9.17
CA GLY A 84 -1.80 2.33 9.04
C GLY A 84 -0.56 2.18 8.15
N HIS A 85 -0.41 2.99 7.08
CA HIS A 85 0.86 3.11 6.34
C HIS A 85 2.05 3.43 7.25
N ARG A 86 1.90 4.40 8.15
CA ARG A 86 2.96 4.79 9.09
C ARG A 86 3.28 3.66 10.05
N GLU A 87 2.27 2.96 10.53
CA GLU A 87 2.46 1.81 11.42
C GLU A 87 3.20 0.68 10.69
N LEU A 88 2.82 0.37 9.45
CA LEU A 88 3.47 -0.65 8.63
C LEU A 88 4.96 -0.35 8.45
N ILE A 89 5.30 0.88 8.03
CA ILE A 89 6.69 1.31 7.85
C ILE A 89 7.44 1.24 9.19
N SER A 90 6.85 1.74 10.27
CA SER A 90 7.45 1.73 11.60
C SER A 90 7.77 0.32 12.09
N ARG A 91 6.81 -0.61 11.93
CA ARG A 91 6.96 -2.03 12.33
C ARG A 91 8.01 -2.75 11.51
N THR A 92 8.03 -2.49 10.20
CA THR A 92 9.02 -3.08 9.30
C THR A 92 10.42 -2.57 9.60
N ALA A 93 10.58 -1.26 9.87
CA ALA A 93 11.86 -0.68 10.28
C ALA A 93 12.33 -1.21 11.64
N LEU A 94 11.42 -1.39 12.60
CA LEU A 94 11.75 -1.99 13.89
C LEU A 94 12.19 -3.46 13.74
N LEU A 95 11.53 -4.22 12.87
CA LEU A 95 11.93 -5.60 12.55
C LEU A 95 13.35 -5.65 11.98
N ARG A 96 13.64 -4.76 11.02
CA ARG A 96 14.96 -4.58 10.41
C ARG A 96 16.04 -4.33 11.45
N GLU A 97 15.81 -3.38 12.36
CA GLU A 97 16.76 -3.04 13.43
C GLU A 97 16.99 -4.19 14.41
N ARG A 98 15.94 -4.94 14.75
CA ARG A 98 16.06 -6.14 15.61
C ARG A 98 16.99 -7.18 15.01
N PHE A 99 16.84 -7.47 13.71
CA PHE A 99 17.74 -8.38 13.03
C PHE A 99 19.17 -7.83 12.97
N ALA A 100 19.35 -6.55 12.63
CA ALA A 100 20.67 -5.92 12.57
C ALA A 100 21.43 -5.98 13.90
N GLN A 101 20.73 -5.99 15.03
CA GLN A 101 21.29 -6.12 16.38
C GLN A 101 21.49 -7.57 16.84
N GLY A 102 21.22 -8.56 15.99
CA GLY A 102 21.35 -9.99 16.29
C GLY A 102 20.24 -10.55 17.18
N GLY A 103 19.10 -9.84 17.31
CA GLY A 103 17.94 -10.30 18.06
C GLY A 103 17.06 -11.30 17.28
N ASP A 104 16.14 -11.96 17.99
CA ASP A 104 15.09 -12.77 17.37
C ASP A 104 13.96 -11.85 16.84
N GLY A 105 13.76 -11.87 15.52
CA GLY A 105 12.73 -11.08 14.82
C GLY A 105 11.45 -11.86 14.48
N ARG A 106 11.32 -13.14 14.87
CA ARG A 106 10.20 -14.00 14.42
C ARG A 106 8.82 -13.45 14.77
N ALA A 107 8.64 -12.95 16.00
CA ALA A 107 7.38 -12.33 16.39
C ALA A 107 7.04 -11.09 15.52
N GLY A 108 8.06 -10.31 15.16
CA GLY A 108 7.86 -9.15 14.29
C GLY A 108 7.57 -9.51 12.83
N LEU A 109 7.98 -10.69 12.36
CA LEU A 109 7.57 -11.22 11.05
C LEU A 109 6.09 -11.60 11.01
N GLU A 110 5.58 -12.23 12.06
CA GLU A 110 4.16 -12.58 12.18
C GLU A 110 3.29 -11.32 12.22
N ASP A 111 3.69 -10.33 13.03
CA ASP A 111 3.04 -9.01 13.06
C ASP A 111 3.02 -8.35 11.67
N LEU A 112 4.15 -8.42 10.96
CA LEU A 112 4.27 -7.85 9.61
C LEU A 112 3.32 -8.53 8.62
N ALA A 113 3.27 -9.87 8.61
CA ALA A 113 2.36 -10.60 7.74
C ALA A 113 0.89 -10.26 8.03
N PHE A 114 0.52 -10.10 9.30
CA PHE A 114 -0.85 -9.72 9.69
C PHE A 114 -1.23 -8.31 9.22
N LEU A 115 -0.39 -7.31 9.52
CA LEU A 115 -0.62 -5.90 9.13
C LEU A 115 -0.77 -5.76 7.60
N LEU A 116 -0.03 -6.59 6.86
CA LEU A 116 -0.01 -6.53 5.40
C LEU A 116 -1.18 -7.23 4.74
N THR A 117 -1.55 -8.42 5.22
CA THR A 117 -2.54 -9.26 4.52
C THR A 117 -3.97 -8.95 4.90
N LEU A 118 -4.23 -8.47 6.13
CA LEU A 118 -5.59 -8.34 6.66
C LEU A 118 -6.04 -6.91 6.96
N SER A 119 -5.12 -5.95 7.09
CA SER A 119 -5.51 -4.55 7.35
C SER A 119 -5.13 -3.58 6.23
N GLU A 120 -3.85 -3.39 5.94
CA GLU A 120 -3.43 -2.27 5.09
C GLU A 120 -3.53 -2.56 3.60
N LEU A 121 -2.74 -3.51 3.06
CA LEU A 121 -2.65 -3.67 1.60
C LEU A 121 -3.95 -4.11 0.93
N ILE A 122 -4.84 -4.79 1.65
CA ILE A 122 -6.01 -5.40 1.02
C ILE A 122 -7.31 -4.72 1.46
N GLN A 123 -7.57 -4.65 2.77
CA GLN A 123 -8.88 -4.19 3.25
C GLN A 123 -9.06 -2.68 3.01
N LEU A 124 -8.08 -1.86 3.40
CA LEU A 124 -8.17 -0.42 3.20
C LEU A 124 -8.05 -0.04 1.72
N ASP A 125 -7.24 -0.74 0.94
CA ASP A 125 -7.21 -0.59 -0.52
C ASP A 125 -8.55 -0.90 -1.18
N TYR A 126 -9.20 -1.99 -0.79
CA TYR A 126 -10.51 -2.35 -1.31
C TYR A 126 -11.56 -1.27 -0.99
N GLU A 127 -11.53 -0.74 0.24
CA GLU A 127 -12.39 0.38 0.65
C GLU A 127 -12.09 1.66 -0.12
N MET A 128 -10.80 1.97 -0.35
CA MET A 128 -10.33 3.09 -1.17
C MET A 128 -10.92 2.99 -2.58
N VAL A 129 -10.80 1.83 -3.24
CA VAL A 129 -11.37 1.58 -4.57
C VAL A 129 -12.88 1.80 -4.57
N GLY A 130 -13.59 1.29 -3.55
CA GLY A 130 -15.02 1.51 -3.39
C GLY A 130 -15.41 2.99 -3.25
N LEU A 131 -14.62 3.78 -2.51
CA LEU A 131 -14.82 5.22 -2.36
C LEU A 131 -14.53 5.97 -3.66
N LEU A 132 -13.45 5.63 -4.35
CA LEU A 132 -13.11 6.20 -5.65
C LEU A 132 -14.23 5.98 -6.68
N ARG A 133 -14.81 4.78 -6.73
CA ARG A 133 -15.99 4.50 -7.58
C ARG A 133 -17.20 5.34 -7.17
N ARG A 134 -17.51 5.41 -5.86
CA ARG A 134 -18.65 6.21 -5.36
C ARG A 134 -18.52 7.71 -5.63
N GLU A 135 -17.30 8.24 -5.60
CA GLU A 135 -17.01 9.65 -5.88
C GLU A 135 -16.84 9.95 -7.39
N GLY A 136 -16.95 8.93 -8.26
CA GLY A 136 -16.90 9.09 -9.72
C GLY A 136 -15.50 9.11 -10.32
N TYR A 137 -14.48 8.68 -9.58
CA TYR A 137 -13.08 8.62 -10.03
C TYR A 137 -12.71 7.31 -10.74
N LEU A 138 -13.52 6.27 -10.58
CA LEU A 138 -13.36 4.95 -11.21
C LEU A 138 -14.70 4.51 -11.81
N SER A 139 -14.65 3.75 -12.92
CA SER A 139 -15.85 3.22 -13.60
C SER A 139 -15.87 1.69 -13.58
N GLY A 140 -17.00 1.07 -13.95
CA GLY A 140 -17.24 -0.38 -13.81
C GLY A 140 -16.46 -1.29 -14.77
N GLU A 141 -15.82 -0.73 -15.80
CA GLU A 141 -14.91 -1.43 -16.70
C GLU A 141 -13.61 -0.60 -16.74
N ASP A 142 -12.56 -1.04 -16.05
CA ASP A 142 -11.31 -0.26 -15.86
C ASP A 142 -10.43 -0.16 -17.15
N ALA A 143 -11.06 0.02 -18.30
CA ALA A 143 -10.44 0.28 -19.60
C ALA A 143 -10.36 1.79 -19.86
N GLY A 144 -9.37 2.46 -19.27
CA GLY A 144 -9.07 3.86 -19.63
C GLY A 144 -8.61 4.77 -18.50
N VAL A 145 -8.51 4.27 -17.26
CA VAL A 145 -7.91 5.06 -16.18
C VAL A 145 -6.44 5.26 -16.51
N VAL A 146 -6.08 6.49 -16.88
CA VAL A 146 -4.69 6.90 -17.04
C VAL A 146 -4.11 6.97 -15.64
N LEU A 147 -3.41 5.89 -15.27
CA LEU A 147 -2.67 5.85 -14.03
C LEU A 147 -1.70 7.02 -14.02
N PRO A 148 -1.67 7.84 -12.95
CA PRO A 148 -0.58 8.77 -12.81
C PRO A 148 0.74 7.96 -12.82
N PRO A 149 1.79 8.44 -13.49
CA PRO A 149 3.07 7.76 -13.49
C PRO A 149 3.53 7.55 -12.04
N GLU A 150 4.13 6.38 -11.78
CA GLU A 150 4.76 6.05 -10.51
C GLU A 150 5.64 7.23 -10.08
N PRO A 151 5.47 7.75 -8.85
CA PRO A 151 6.26 8.89 -8.40
C PRO A 151 7.74 8.49 -8.32
N SER A 152 8.61 9.23 -9.01
CA SER A 152 10.04 9.25 -8.69
C SER A 152 10.22 9.67 -7.23
N GLN A 153 11.21 9.10 -6.53
CA GLN A 153 11.43 9.26 -5.08
C GLN A 153 11.15 10.69 -4.55
N PRO A 154 10.48 10.84 -3.39
CA PRO A 154 10.08 12.15 -2.91
C PRO A 154 11.29 13.01 -2.52
N SER A 155 11.48 14.13 -3.22
CA SER A 155 12.21 15.28 -2.65
C SER A 155 11.24 16.06 -1.77
N ALA A 156 11.65 16.36 -0.53
CA ALA A 156 10.86 17.13 0.43
C ALA A 156 10.34 18.46 -0.16
N GLY A 157 9.03 18.60 -0.33
CA GLY A 157 8.44 19.82 -0.89
C GLY A 157 6.92 19.95 -0.69
N SER A 158 6.56 20.97 0.11
CA SER A 158 5.28 21.68 0.30
C SER A 158 4.00 21.17 -0.40
N PHE A 159 2.96 20.86 0.39
CA PHE A 159 1.59 20.57 -0.08
C PHE A 159 0.85 21.87 -0.48
N ASN A 160 0.29 21.90 -1.70
CA ASN A 160 -0.54 22.99 -2.23
C ASN A 160 -2.03 22.62 -2.13
N THR A 161 -2.89 23.56 -1.76
CA THR A 161 -4.31 23.34 -1.37
C THR A 161 -5.34 23.48 -2.51
N LYS A 162 -4.93 23.30 -3.76
CA LYS A 162 -5.89 23.20 -4.88
C LYS A 162 -6.35 21.75 -5.02
N SER A 163 -7.66 21.50 -5.08
CA SER A 163 -8.20 20.17 -5.41
C SER A 163 -7.46 19.64 -6.63
N PRO A 164 -6.78 18.49 -6.54
CA PRO A 164 -5.98 18.03 -7.66
C PRO A 164 -6.91 17.75 -8.84
N GLU A 165 -6.45 18.07 -10.06
CA GLU A 165 -6.93 17.43 -11.28
C GLU A 165 -6.65 15.93 -11.15
N CYS A 166 -7.53 15.25 -10.43
CA CYS A 166 -7.31 13.90 -9.97
C CYS A 166 -7.45 12.94 -11.15
N LEU A 167 -6.40 12.17 -11.41
CA LEU A 167 -6.33 11.13 -12.45
C LEU A 167 -6.54 11.63 -13.89
N GLY A 168 -6.49 12.95 -14.14
CA GLY A 168 -6.77 13.50 -15.47
C GLY A 168 -8.20 13.28 -15.95
N VAL A 169 -9.13 12.94 -15.05
CA VAL A 169 -10.55 12.73 -15.34
C VAL A 169 -11.32 13.95 -14.84
N GLU A 170 -11.92 14.72 -15.75
CA GLU A 170 -12.87 15.77 -15.36
C GLU A 170 -14.05 15.10 -14.64
N ARG A 171 -14.40 15.56 -13.43
CA ARG A 171 -15.64 15.14 -12.78
C ARG A 171 -16.78 15.51 -13.71
N GLU A 172 -17.40 14.53 -14.37
CA GLU A 172 -18.68 14.78 -15.02
C GLU A 172 -19.62 15.31 -13.95
N SER A 173 -20.09 16.54 -14.16
CA SER A 173 -20.95 17.21 -13.23
C SER A 173 -22.22 16.39 -13.11
N PHE A 174 -22.41 15.74 -11.95
CA PHE A 174 -23.68 15.13 -11.59
C PHE A 174 -24.69 16.26 -11.35
N ALA A 175 -25.17 16.83 -12.45
CA ALA A 175 -26.32 17.70 -12.45
C ALA A 175 -27.49 16.85 -11.95
N LYS A 176 -28.04 17.27 -10.81
CA LYS A 176 -29.29 16.74 -10.28
C LYS A 176 -30.32 16.77 -11.42
N THR A 177 -30.80 15.60 -11.81
CA THR A 177 -32.05 15.49 -12.57
C THR A 177 -33.18 15.57 -11.55
N ASP A 178 -33.84 16.73 -11.61
CA ASP A 178 -35.16 17.16 -11.09
C ASP A 178 -35.59 16.85 -9.64
#